data_AF-A0A450S014-F1
#
_entry.id   AF-A0A450S014-F1
#
_cell.length_a   1.000
_cell.length_b   1.000
_cell.length_c   1.000
_cell.angle_alpha   90.00
_cell.angle_beta   90.00
_cell.angle_gamma   90.00
#
_symmetry.space_group_name_H-M   'P 1'
#
loop_
_entity.id
_entity.type
_entity.pdbx_description
1 polymer ?
#
loop_
_entity_poly.entity_id
_entity_poly.type
_entity_poly.pdbx_seq_one_letter_code
_entity_poly.pdbx_strand_id
1 'polypeptide(L)'
;MHWKRFRLAPDRSHHVTEAGVAAYAGRFDEVLAFHAPGLAPVRRGDGAWHIRADGSEAYRRRFRRTFGFYEGLAVVTGQDGWHHIHPDGTDLDGARYEWCGNFQGGRCTVRDRAGVYFHITTEGIPAYESRWRYAGDFREGSGVVQADDGRSTHIDPDGHPIHGEWFLDLDVFHKGFARARDEDGWTHVDATGRPTYSRRFAAVEPFYNGQARVERFDGGLEIIDESGQRLVTPRSALRSEFASLSGDMVGFWRTQAICAAVELGVFEALPGTSEGIAEARGLAPERARRLLRALAELRLTRCVADNWVATERGEYLKSAHPLTLADAAGEYGRYFPDMWSALPDALRADGTWRAPDIFGEVARDARRADGHHRMLMSYALHDYASVPVALRLRGNERVVDAGGGLGALASLLMKQYPHLRVVVLDRPEVVERAMRRQLGEGIAFQSTDLFQPWDVEADVVVMARVLHDWDDPRALRLLRHARRVLGKGGRIFVVEMLIPEGGVSGGLCDLHLLMTTGGAERTVSEYAKLLDEAGFDVEGIRRIPALPSIIAGVAR
;
A
#
# COMPACT_ATOMS: atom_id res chain seq x y z
N MET A 1 49.88 -15.55 13.07
CA MET A 1 49.18 -14.52 13.85
C MET A 1 47.68 -14.81 13.85
N HIS A 2 47.01 -14.81 15.01
CA HIS A 2 45.56 -15.04 15.08
C HIS A 2 44.80 -13.73 14.85
N TRP A 3 44.55 -13.39 13.59
CA TRP A 3 43.74 -12.22 13.18
C TRP A 3 42.37 -12.15 13.87
N LYS A 4 41.82 -13.30 14.29
CA LYS A 4 40.56 -13.41 15.05
C LYS A 4 40.56 -12.63 16.37
N ARG A 5 41.73 -12.31 16.91
CA ARG A 5 41.88 -11.55 18.17
C ARG A 5 42.14 -10.06 17.94
N PHE A 6 42.24 -9.63 16.69
CA PHE A 6 42.43 -8.23 16.39
C PHE A 6 41.14 -7.45 16.57
N ARG A 7 41.27 -6.24 17.12
CA ARG A 7 40.20 -5.25 17.23
C ARG A 7 40.54 -4.05 16.37
N LEU A 8 39.54 -3.28 15.99
CA LEU A 8 39.75 -2.00 15.31
C LEU A 8 40.33 -0.99 16.31
N ALA A 9 41.34 -0.24 15.88
CA ALA A 9 41.74 0.96 16.61
C ALA A 9 40.56 1.95 16.66
N PRO A 10 40.43 2.80 17.71
CA PRO A 10 39.32 3.75 17.83
C PRO A 10 39.20 4.71 16.64
N ASP A 11 40.32 5.11 16.04
CA ASP A 11 40.40 5.95 14.84
C ASP A 11 40.18 5.17 13.53
N ARG A 12 40.03 3.84 13.62
CA ARG A 12 39.90 2.89 12.50
C ARG A 12 41.06 2.93 11.49
N SER A 13 42.23 3.42 11.87
CA SER A 13 43.39 3.52 10.96
C SER A 13 44.18 2.21 10.83
N HIS A 14 44.02 1.29 11.78
CA HIS A 14 44.69 -0.01 11.83
C HIS A 14 43.99 -0.96 12.79
N HIS A 15 44.50 -2.19 12.86
CA HIS A 15 44.08 -3.18 13.84
C HIS A 15 45.04 -3.22 15.03
N VAL A 16 44.50 -3.48 16.22
CA VAL A 16 45.24 -3.66 17.47
C VAL A 16 45.02 -5.07 18.02
N THR A 17 46.01 -5.58 18.75
CA THR A 17 45.91 -6.81 19.53
C THR A 17 45.01 -6.61 20.75
N GLU A 18 44.66 -7.69 21.47
CA GLU A 18 43.92 -7.61 22.74
C GLU A 18 44.62 -6.73 23.79
N ALA A 19 45.95 -6.65 23.73
CA ALA A 19 46.76 -5.78 24.59
C ALA A 19 46.79 -4.30 24.14
N GLY A 20 46.04 -3.93 23.09
CA GLY A 20 45.99 -2.57 22.56
C GLY A 20 47.19 -2.15 21.71
N VAL A 21 48.13 -3.07 21.44
CA VAL A 21 49.31 -2.81 20.61
C VAL A 21 48.97 -2.99 19.14
N ALA A 22 49.48 -2.11 18.26
CA ALA A 22 49.29 -2.21 16.82
C ALA A 22 49.70 -3.59 16.27
N ALA A 23 48.81 -4.23 15.52
CA ALA A 23 49.02 -5.57 14.96
C ALA A 23 50.08 -5.59 13.83
N TYR A 24 50.26 -4.45 13.17
CA TYR A 24 51.21 -4.25 12.07
C TYR A 24 51.56 -2.75 11.92
N ALA A 25 52.58 -2.45 11.12
CA ALA A 25 53.11 -1.08 10.97
C ALA A 25 52.25 -0.17 10.07
N GLY A 26 51.56 -0.72 9.06
CA GLY A 26 50.76 0.07 8.12
C GLY A 26 49.64 0.89 8.79
N ARG A 27 49.35 2.08 8.23
CA ARG A 27 48.24 2.95 8.63
C ARG A 27 47.39 3.33 7.43
N PHE A 28 46.08 3.30 7.59
CA PHE A 28 45.11 3.48 6.51
C PHE A 28 44.12 4.58 6.90
N ASP A 29 43.40 5.10 5.92
CA ASP A 29 42.34 6.08 6.18
C ASP A 29 41.13 5.39 6.81
N GLU A 30 40.94 4.10 6.52
CA GLU A 30 39.91 3.25 7.10
C GLU A 30 40.33 1.78 7.03
N VAL A 31 40.04 1.02 8.08
CA VAL A 31 40.06 -0.44 8.10
C VAL A 31 38.71 -1.00 8.58
N LEU A 32 38.29 -2.12 7.99
CA LEU A 32 37.18 -2.94 8.47
C LEU A 32 37.73 -4.22 9.12
N ALA A 33 36.88 -4.91 9.89
CA ALA A 33 37.29 -6.09 10.64
C ALA A 33 37.84 -7.18 9.72
N PHE A 34 38.71 -8.04 10.27
CA PHE A 34 39.14 -9.25 9.58
C PHE A 34 38.00 -10.27 9.49
N HIS A 35 37.80 -10.83 8.30
CA HIS A 35 36.90 -11.96 8.05
C HIS A 35 37.69 -13.15 7.51
N ALA A 36 37.13 -14.37 7.60
CA ALA A 36 37.73 -15.54 6.96
C ALA A 36 37.90 -15.27 5.44
N PRO A 37 39.06 -15.58 4.81
CA PRO A 37 40.13 -16.46 5.29
C PRO A 37 41.24 -15.79 6.14
N GLY A 38 41.01 -14.57 6.62
CA GLY A 38 41.98 -13.76 7.37
C GLY A 38 42.39 -12.50 6.62
N LEU A 39 41.43 -11.91 5.93
CA LEU A 39 41.59 -10.69 5.15
C LEU A 39 40.75 -9.56 5.74
N ALA A 40 41.30 -8.35 5.74
CA ALA A 40 40.61 -7.14 6.19
C ALA A 40 40.55 -6.11 5.05
N PRO A 41 39.37 -5.51 4.79
CA PRO A 41 39.26 -4.38 3.88
C PRO A 41 39.99 -3.16 4.44
N VAL A 42 40.71 -2.45 3.58
CA VAL A 42 41.39 -1.20 3.90
C VAL A 42 41.18 -0.16 2.80
N ARG A 43 41.26 1.11 3.16
CA ARG A 43 41.22 2.24 2.22
C ARG A 43 42.36 3.21 2.49
N ARG A 44 43.02 3.68 1.44
CA ARG A 44 44.01 4.77 1.49
C ARG A 44 43.93 5.59 0.22
N GLY A 45 43.72 6.90 0.36
CA GLY A 45 43.40 7.79 -0.75
C GLY A 45 42.16 7.30 -1.51
N ASP A 46 42.27 7.27 -2.84
CA ASP A 46 41.19 6.84 -3.75
C ASP A 46 41.14 5.31 -3.97
N GLY A 47 41.98 4.55 -3.28
CA GLY A 47 42.10 3.10 -3.45
C GLY A 47 41.65 2.30 -2.22
N ALA A 48 40.91 1.22 -2.46
CA ALA A 48 40.55 0.21 -1.48
C ALA A 48 41.00 -1.18 -1.92
N TRP A 49 41.42 -2.02 -0.96
CA TRP A 49 41.87 -3.39 -1.18
C TRP A 49 41.83 -4.19 0.12
N HIS A 50 42.26 -5.45 0.10
CA HIS A 50 42.36 -6.29 1.29
C HIS A 50 43.80 -6.49 1.75
N ILE A 51 44.01 -6.54 3.06
CA ILE A 51 45.31 -6.88 3.68
C ILE A 51 45.26 -8.21 4.41
N ARG A 52 46.43 -8.84 4.54
CA ARG A 52 46.66 -10.00 5.41
C ARG A 52 46.88 -9.54 6.86
N ALA A 53 46.91 -10.51 7.78
CA ALA A 53 47.08 -10.27 9.22
C ALA A 53 48.38 -9.53 9.60
N ASP A 54 49.42 -9.60 8.76
CA ASP A 54 50.68 -8.88 8.94
C ASP A 54 50.67 -7.46 8.35
N GLY A 55 49.53 -7.02 7.80
CA GLY A 55 49.37 -5.73 7.14
C GLY A 55 49.82 -5.69 5.68
N SER A 56 50.34 -6.79 5.13
CA SER A 56 50.72 -6.89 3.71
C SER A 56 49.49 -6.93 2.81
N GLU A 57 49.63 -6.41 1.59
CA GLU A 57 48.53 -6.39 0.61
C GLU A 57 48.21 -7.81 0.11
N ALA A 58 46.94 -8.20 0.12
CA ALA A 58 46.50 -9.49 -0.40
C ALA A 58 46.76 -9.62 -1.91
N TYR A 59 46.54 -8.53 -2.65
CA TYR A 59 46.68 -8.43 -4.10
C TYR A 59 46.92 -6.97 -4.53
N ARG A 60 47.35 -6.75 -5.78
CA ARG A 60 47.72 -5.42 -6.31
C ARG A 60 46.57 -4.58 -6.86
N ARG A 61 45.43 -5.20 -7.20
CA ARG A 61 44.25 -4.49 -7.73
C ARG A 61 43.68 -3.51 -6.69
N ARG A 62 43.09 -2.41 -7.16
CA ARG A 62 42.46 -1.37 -6.33
C ARG A 62 41.03 -1.12 -6.79
N PHE A 63 40.17 -0.92 -5.81
CA PHE A 63 38.74 -0.65 -5.98
C PHE A 63 38.39 0.70 -5.36
N ARG A 64 37.19 1.23 -5.61
CA ARG A 64 36.71 2.43 -4.89
C ARG A 64 36.37 2.09 -3.44
N ARG A 65 35.80 0.91 -3.20
CA ARG A 65 35.50 0.39 -1.86
C ARG A 65 35.56 -1.14 -1.86
N THR A 66 35.90 -1.72 -0.71
CA THR A 66 35.92 -3.16 -0.47
C THR A 66 35.24 -3.47 0.85
N PHE A 67 34.58 -4.63 0.94
CA PHE A 67 33.86 -5.09 2.13
C PHE A 67 34.35 -6.48 2.56
N GLY A 68 33.94 -6.93 3.75
CA GLY A 68 34.41 -8.20 4.32
C GLY A 68 34.10 -9.40 3.43
N PHE A 69 34.91 -10.45 3.59
CA PHE A 69 34.65 -11.74 2.94
C PHE A 69 33.58 -12.51 3.71
N TYR A 70 32.56 -12.98 2.99
CA TYR A 70 31.53 -13.87 3.49
C TYR A 70 31.42 -15.05 2.52
N GLU A 71 31.44 -16.27 3.06
CA GLU A 71 31.40 -17.52 2.26
C GLU A 71 32.46 -17.58 1.13
N GLY A 72 33.62 -16.95 1.35
CA GLY A 72 34.74 -16.96 0.39
C GLY A 72 34.71 -15.86 -0.67
N LEU A 73 33.71 -14.97 -0.65
CA LEU A 73 33.56 -13.86 -1.60
C LEU A 73 33.48 -12.52 -0.87
N ALA A 74 34.02 -11.47 -1.48
CA ALA A 74 33.89 -10.10 -0.97
C ALA A 74 33.20 -9.21 -1.99
N VAL A 75 32.34 -8.32 -1.51
CA VAL A 75 31.78 -7.24 -2.31
C VAL A 75 32.81 -6.14 -2.49
N VAL A 76 32.87 -5.59 -3.69
CA VAL A 76 33.67 -4.41 -4.02
C VAL A 76 32.89 -3.45 -4.90
N THR A 77 33.31 -2.19 -4.93
CA THR A 77 32.78 -1.19 -5.86
C THR A 77 33.87 -0.72 -6.82
N GLY A 78 33.62 -0.89 -8.12
CA GLY A 78 34.45 -0.38 -9.21
C GLY A 78 33.90 0.92 -9.79
N GLN A 79 34.49 1.36 -10.91
CA GLN A 79 33.90 2.44 -11.71
C GLN A 79 32.69 1.97 -12.53
N ASP A 80 32.63 0.68 -12.78
CA ASP A 80 31.67 -0.06 -13.61
C ASP A 80 30.48 -0.64 -12.83
N GLY A 81 30.57 -0.68 -11.49
CA GLY A 81 29.48 -1.07 -10.59
C GLY A 81 29.95 -1.89 -9.39
N TRP A 82 28.98 -2.41 -8.64
CA TRP A 82 29.19 -3.36 -7.56
C TRP A 82 29.37 -4.77 -8.13
N HIS A 83 30.32 -5.53 -7.58
CA HIS A 83 30.59 -6.91 -7.97
C HIS A 83 31.29 -7.67 -6.85
N HIS A 84 31.47 -8.98 -7.07
CA HIS A 84 32.10 -9.89 -6.13
C HIS A 84 33.49 -10.29 -6.60
N ILE A 85 34.40 -10.49 -5.66
CA ILE A 85 35.77 -10.95 -5.92
C ILE A 85 36.15 -12.15 -5.04
N HIS A 86 37.07 -12.94 -5.55
CA HIS A 86 37.78 -13.97 -4.79
C HIS A 86 38.89 -13.36 -3.91
N PRO A 87 39.43 -14.12 -2.93
CA PRO A 87 40.50 -13.65 -2.03
C PRO A 87 41.78 -13.17 -2.72
N ASP A 88 42.02 -13.57 -3.97
CA ASP A 88 43.15 -13.13 -4.79
C ASP A 88 42.87 -11.83 -5.57
N GLY A 89 41.67 -11.27 -5.47
CA GLY A 89 41.25 -10.02 -6.11
C GLY A 89 40.73 -10.18 -7.53
N THR A 90 40.58 -11.41 -8.03
CA THR A 90 39.91 -11.70 -9.30
C THR A 90 38.40 -11.61 -9.17
N ASP A 91 37.72 -11.21 -10.25
CA ASP A 91 36.25 -11.16 -10.26
C ASP A 91 35.67 -12.57 -10.18
N LEU A 92 34.55 -12.72 -9.47
CA LEU A 92 33.74 -13.95 -9.50
C LEU A 92 33.21 -14.22 -10.91
N ASP A 93 32.70 -13.16 -11.56
CA ASP A 93 32.11 -13.19 -12.89
C ASP A 93 32.17 -11.81 -13.59
N GLY A 94 31.55 -11.72 -14.77
CA GLY A 94 31.41 -10.46 -15.52
C GLY A 94 30.25 -9.57 -15.09
N ALA A 95 29.44 -9.96 -14.09
CA ALA A 95 28.24 -9.25 -13.72
C ALA A 95 28.56 -7.95 -12.95
N ARG A 96 27.74 -6.92 -13.17
CA ARG A 96 27.86 -5.61 -12.51
C ARG A 96 26.50 -5.13 -12.07
N TYR A 97 26.40 -4.80 -10.79
CA TYR A 97 25.17 -4.43 -10.12
C TYR A 97 25.20 -2.98 -9.64
N GLU A 98 24.03 -2.46 -9.32
CA GLU A 98 23.88 -1.16 -8.66
C GLU A 98 24.16 -1.27 -7.16
N TRP A 99 23.93 -2.46 -6.58
CA TRP A 99 24.24 -2.78 -5.19
C TRP A 99 24.37 -4.30 -4.97
N CYS A 100 25.24 -4.73 -4.05
CA CYS A 100 25.37 -6.12 -3.61
C CYS A 100 25.37 -6.19 -2.07
N GLY A 101 24.66 -7.18 -1.52
CA GLY A 101 24.70 -7.58 -0.11
C GLY A 101 25.83 -8.56 0.17
N ASN A 102 25.80 -9.22 1.34
CA ASN A 102 26.78 -10.24 1.69
C ASN A 102 26.24 -11.64 1.41
N PHE A 103 27.11 -12.57 1.04
CA PHE A 103 26.75 -13.99 0.97
C PHE A 103 26.41 -14.53 2.37
N GLN A 104 25.20 -15.06 2.52
CA GLN A 104 24.71 -15.68 3.75
C GLN A 104 23.81 -16.86 3.36
N GLY A 105 24.14 -18.06 3.85
CA GLY A 105 23.37 -19.27 3.55
C GLY A 105 23.43 -19.67 2.07
N GLY A 106 24.54 -19.40 1.36
CA GLY A 106 24.68 -19.70 -0.06
C GLY A 106 23.88 -18.78 -0.99
N ARG A 107 23.41 -17.63 -0.47
CA ARG A 107 22.66 -16.63 -1.23
C ARG A 107 23.24 -15.25 -0.99
N CYS A 108 23.28 -14.42 -2.03
CA CYS A 108 23.61 -13.01 -1.93
C CYS A 108 22.55 -12.17 -2.62
N THR A 109 22.03 -11.18 -1.93
CA THR A 109 21.11 -10.19 -2.49
C THR A 109 21.87 -9.25 -3.41
N VAL A 110 21.34 -9.04 -4.62
CA VAL A 110 21.83 -8.02 -5.55
C VAL A 110 20.68 -7.14 -6.03
N ARG A 111 21.02 -5.89 -6.40
CA ARG A 111 20.11 -4.96 -7.07
C ARG A 111 20.70 -4.54 -8.40
N ASP A 112 19.95 -4.72 -9.47
CA ASP A 112 20.37 -4.27 -10.80
C ASP A 112 20.17 -2.76 -11.00
N ARG A 113 20.58 -2.26 -12.17
CA ARG A 113 20.46 -0.84 -12.54
C ARG A 113 19.01 -0.39 -12.78
N ALA A 114 18.07 -1.32 -12.96
CA ALA A 114 16.64 -1.01 -13.03
C ALA A 114 16.02 -0.88 -11.63
N GLY A 115 16.79 -1.13 -10.57
CA GLY A 115 16.32 -1.08 -9.19
C GLY A 115 15.63 -2.36 -8.73
N VAL A 116 15.77 -3.45 -9.47
CA VAL A 116 15.13 -4.73 -9.18
C VAL A 116 16.05 -5.61 -8.33
N TYR A 117 15.48 -6.24 -7.31
CA TYR A 117 16.18 -7.12 -6.38
C TYR A 117 16.00 -8.60 -6.71
N PHE A 118 17.06 -9.38 -6.50
CA PHE A 118 17.06 -10.84 -6.57
C PHE A 118 18.26 -11.43 -5.84
N HIS A 119 18.32 -12.75 -5.71
CA HIS A 119 19.46 -13.45 -5.12
C HIS A 119 20.29 -14.15 -6.18
N ILE A 120 21.60 -14.19 -5.97
CA ILE A 120 22.56 -15.00 -6.71
C ILE A 120 23.17 -16.09 -5.80
N THR A 121 23.66 -17.13 -6.44
CA THR A 121 24.44 -18.23 -5.84
C THR A 121 25.92 -17.86 -5.74
N THR A 122 26.71 -18.69 -5.06
CA THR A 122 28.17 -18.52 -4.96
C THR A 122 28.89 -18.63 -6.30
N GLU A 123 28.22 -19.15 -7.32
CA GLU A 123 28.69 -19.24 -8.69
C GLU A 123 28.37 -17.99 -9.52
N GLY A 124 27.73 -16.97 -8.92
CA GLY A 124 27.37 -15.71 -9.60
C GLY A 124 26.09 -15.74 -10.43
N ILE A 125 25.43 -16.91 -10.53
CA ILE A 125 24.20 -17.06 -11.30
C ILE A 125 22.96 -16.75 -10.44
N PRO A 126 21.87 -16.20 -11.03
CA PRO A 126 20.60 -16.01 -10.34
C PRO A 126 20.11 -17.32 -9.71
N ALA A 127 19.73 -17.28 -8.43
CA ALA A 127 19.23 -18.45 -7.70
C ALA A 127 17.85 -18.92 -8.21
N TYR A 128 17.07 -18.01 -8.79
CA TYR A 128 15.73 -18.26 -9.32
C TYR A 128 15.29 -17.15 -10.30
N GLU A 129 14.17 -17.35 -10.99
CA GLU A 129 13.66 -16.42 -12.01
C GLU A 129 12.94 -15.19 -11.44
N SER A 130 12.27 -15.33 -10.28
CA SER A 130 11.52 -14.26 -9.65
C SER A 130 12.35 -13.00 -9.38
N ARG A 131 11.70 -11.85 -9.44
CA ARG A 131 12.29 -10.51 -9.29
C ARG A 131 11.41 -9.67 -8.38
N TRP A 132 12.04 -8.88 -7.52
CA TRP A 132 11.38 -8.27 -6.37
C TRP A 132 11.66 -6.77 -6.28
N ARG A 133 10.75 -6.03 -5.65
CA ARG A 133 10.97 -4.61 -5.30
C ARG A 133 12.02 -4.45 -4.21
N TYR A 134 12.10 -5.46 -3.34
CA TYR A 134 13.10 -5.58 -2.31
C TYR A 134 13.36 -7.06 -2.04
N ALA A 135 14.60 -7.40 -1.72
CA ALA A 135 14.96 -8.70 -1.16
C ALA A 135 15.98 -8.46 -0.03
N GLY A 136 15.74 -9.07 1.13
CA GLY A 136 16.64 -9.02 2.29
C GLY A 136 17.60 -10.21 2.29
N ASP A 137 18.61 -10.17 3.15
CA ASP A 137 19.58 -11.25 3.30
C ASP A 137 18.92 -12.54 3.82
N PHE A 138 19.45 -13.70 3.38
CA PHE A 138 19.02 -14.99 3.90
C PHE A 138 19.51 -15.23 5.32
N ARG A 139 18.62 -15.75 6.18
CA ARG A 139 18.93 -16.18 7.55
C ARG A 139 18.09 -17.39 7.91
N GLU A 140 18.68 -18.39 8.56
CA GLU A 140 17.98 -19.61 8.99
C GLU A 140 17.22 -20.33 7.85
N GLY A 141 17.71 -20.21 6.60
CA GLY A 141 17.12 -20.86 5.42
C GLY A 141 15.99 -20.10 4.75
N SER A 142 15.64 -18.89 5.22
CA SER A 142 14.64 -18.05 4.57
C SER A 142 15.17 -16.66 4.23
N GLY A 143 14.59 -16.05 3.19
CA GLY A 143 14.77 -14.64 2.85
C GLY A 143 13.43 -13.91 2.88
N VAL A 144 13.44 -12.60 3.12
CA VAL A 144 12.25 -11.75 2.97
C VAL A 144 12.30 -11.06 1.62
N VAL A 145 11.20 -11.09 0.88
CA VAL A 145 11.06 -10.38 -0.39
C VAL A 145 9.80 -9.53 -0.39
N GLN A 146 9.83 -8.42 -1.12
CA GLN A 146 8.70 -7.52 -1.32
C GLN A 146 8.23 -7.55 -2.77
N ALA A 147 6.94 -7.78 -2.98
CA ALA A 147 6.29 -7.75 -4.29
C ALA A 147 5.99 -6.33 -4.77
N ASP A 148 5.49 -6.22 -6.00
CA ASP A 148 5.14 -4.94 -6.63
C ASP A 148 4.01 -4.18 -5.92
N ASP A 149 3.15 -4.87 -5.17
CA ASP A 149 2.10 -4.27 -4.34
C ASP A 149 2.63 -3.70 -3.01
N GLY A 150 3.93 -3.81 -2.76
CA GLY A 150 4.60 -3.31 -1.55
C GLY A 150 4.50 -4.25 -0.34
N ARG A 151 3.87 -5.42 -0.47
CA ARG A 151 3.81 -6.40 0.63
C ARG A 151 4.99 -7.37 0.60
N SER A 152 5.34 -7.86 1.78
CA SER A 152 6.48 -8.75 2.01
C SER A 152 6.03 -10.16 2.39
N THR A 153 6.79 -11.15 1.94
CA THR A 153 6.64 -12.57 2.32
C THR A 153 8.00 -13.24 2.50
N HIS A 154 7.99 -14.43 3.10
CA HIS A 154 9.16 -15.28 3.22
C HIS A 154 9.29 -16.21 2.02
N ILE A 155 10.53 -16.37 1.52
CA ILE A 155 10.87 -17.33 0.48
C ILE A 155 11.94 -18.31 0.94
N ASP A 156 11.91 -19.51 0.37
CA ASP A 156 12.97 -20.51 0.48
C ASP A 156 14.16 -20.16 -0.44
N PRO A 157 15.30 -20.89 -0.36
CA PRO A 157 16.47 -20.63 -1.20
C PRO A 157 16.22 -20.78 -2.70
N ASP A 158 15.16 -21.47 -3.11
CA ASP A 158 14.76 -21.67 -4.50
C ASP A 158 13.76 -20.60 -4.98
N GLY A 159 13.42 -19.64 -4.10
CA GLY A 159 12.57 -18.49 -4.42
C GLY A 159 11.08 -18.76 -4.29
N HIS A 160 10.68 -19.91 -3.76
CA HIS A 160 9.26 -20.22 -3.52
C HIS A 160 8.79 -19.63 -2.20
N PRO A 161 7.57 -19.05 -2.14
CA PRO A 161 6.99 -18.63 -0.87
C PRO A 161 6.90 -19.78 0.12
N ILE A 162 7.41 -19.58 1.34
CA ILE A 162 7.34 -20.58 2.43
C ILE A 162 5.89 -20.76 2.91
N HIS A 163 5.08 -19.70 2.80
CA HIS A 163 3.67 -19.67 3.14
C HIS A 163 2.91 -18.70 2.22
N GLY A 164 1.58 -18.73 2.27
CA GLY A 164 0.71 -17.88 1.43
C GLY A 164 0.48 -16.46 1.95
N GLU A 165 0.99 -16.11 3.13
CA GLU A 165 0.73 -14.81 3.79
C GLU A 165 1.64 -13.68 3.30
N TRP A 166 1.06 -12.47 3.19
CA TRP A 166 1.72 -11.26 2.71
C TRP A 166 1.44 -10.08 3.64
N PHE A 167 2.50 -9.45 4.15
CA PHE A 167 2.45 -8.44 5.21
C PHE A 167 2.88 -7.06 4.70
N LEU A 168 2.44 -5.98 5.36
CA LEU A 168 2.92 -4.62 5.08
C LEU A 168 4.40 -4.45 5.41
N ASP A 169 4.88 -5.19 6.42
CA ASP A 169 6.29 -5.27 6.79
C ASP A 169 6.58 -6.64 7.41
N LEU A 170 7.79 -7.15 7.21
CA LEU A 170 8.15 -8.51 7.61
C LEU A 170 9.65 -8.62 7.87
N ASP A 171 10.00 -9.09 9.05
CA ASP A 171 11.36 -9.50 9.38
C ASP A 171 11.61 -10.95 9.00
N VAL A 172 12.87 -11.30 8.73
CA VAL A 172 13.28 -12.71 8.60
C VAL A 172 13.06 -13.49 9.89
N PHE A 173 12.86 -14.80 9.78
CA PHE A 173 12.75 -15.68 10.94
C PHE A 173 13.96 -15.56 11.87
N HIS A 174 13.68 -15.54 13.16
CA HIS A 174 14.62 -15.55 14.25
C HIS A 174 14.08 -16.46 15.36
N LYS A 175 14.74 -17.61 15.56
CA LYS A 175 14.31 -18.62 16.55
C LYS A 175 12.87 -19.13 16.34
N GLY A 176 12.48 -19.31 15.07
CA GLY A 176 11.18 -19.85 14.69
C GLY A 176 10.03 -18.83 14.61
N PHE A 177 10.29 -17.56 14.93
CA PHE A 177 9.31 -16.48 14.82
C PHE A 177 9.81 -15.36 13.92
N ALA A 178 8.89 -14.64 13.29
CA ALA A 178 9.17 -13.39 12.59
C ALA A 178 8.28 -12.28 13.13
N ARG A 179 8.77 -11.05 13.12
CA ARG A 179 7.92 -9.88 13.33
C ARG A 179 7.22 -9.57 12.02
N ALA A 180 5.91 -9.42 12.06
CA ALA A 180 5.10 -9.11 10.89
C ALA A 180 4.19 -7.93 11.21
N ARG A 181 3.88 -7.12 10.20
CA ARG A 181 2.95 -6.02 10.30
C ARG A 181 1.83 -6.17 9.28
N ASP A 182 0.59 -6.23 9.76
CA ASP A 182 -0.60 -6.12 8.92
C ASP A 182 -1.25 -4.74 9.09
N GLU A 183 -2.46 -4.57 8.54
CA GLU A 183 -3.22 -3.32 8.61
C GLU A 183 -3.58 -2.92 10.04
N ASP A 184 -3.71 -3.90 10.94
CA ASP A 184 -4.12 -3.70 12.33
C ASP A 184 -2.92 -3.48 13.26
N GLY A 185 -1.69 -3.79 12.82
CA GLY A 185 -0.45 -3.44 13.53
C GLY A 185 0.62 -4.53 13.48
N TRP A 186 1.59 -4.42 14.39
CA TRP A 186 2.67 -5.40 14.53
C TRP A 186 2.25 -6.61 15.37
N THR A 187 2.72 -7.79 14.97
CA THR A 187 2.55 -9.07 15.65
C THR A 187 3.78 -9.98 15.43
N HIS A 188 3.78 -11.15 16.06
CA HIS A 188 4.70 -12.24 15.76
C HIS A 188 3.99 -13.34 14.99
N VAL A 189 4.65 -13.86 13.95
CA VAL A 189 4.17 -14.99 13.16
C VAL A 189 5.10 -16.18 13.30
N ASP A 190 4.53 -17.38 13.23
CA ASP A 190 5.28 -18.63 13.18
C ASP A 190 5.82 -18.93 11.78
N ALA A 191 6.51 -20.07 11.61
CA ALA A 191 7.07 -20.51 10.33
C ALA A 191 6.03 -20.69 9.20
N THR A 192 4.75 -20.82 9.55
CA THR A 192 3.64 -20.91 8.58
C THR A 192 3.05 -19.54 8.23
N GLY A 193 3.62 -18.46 8.77
CA GLY A 193 3.13 -17.09 8.57
C GLY A 193 1.91 -16.76 9.44
N ARG A 194 1.50 -17.64 10.36
CA ARG A 194 0.30 -17.41 11.17
C ARG A 194 0.65 -16.61 12.43
N PRO A 195 -0.14 -15.60 12.80
CA PRO A 195 0.03 -14.91 14.07
C PRO A 195 -0.05 -15.89 15.24
N THR A 196 0.91 -15.82 16.17
CA THR A 196 0.92 -16.71 17.35
C THR A 196 -0.14 -16.30 18.39
N TYR A 197 -0.71 -15.10 18.22
CA TYR A 197 -1.80 -14.54 19.02
C TYR A 197 -2.58 -13.49 18.23
N SER A 198 -3.79 -13.15 18.71
CA SER A 198 -4.70 -12.21 18.04
C SER A 198 -4.39 -10.73 18.27
N ARG A 199 -3.65 -10.39 19.33
CA ARG A 199 -3.33 -9.00 19.68
C ARG A 199 -2.47 -8.32 18.61
N ARG A 200 -2.60 -7.00 18.49
CA ARG A 200 -1.78 -6.12 17.64
C ARG A 200 -1.19 -4.97 18.44
N PHE A 201 -0.01 -4.53 18.02
CA PHE A 201 0.78 -3.53 18.74
C PHE A 201 1.29 -2.45 17.78
N ALA A 202 1.58 -1.26 18.32
CA ALA A 202 2.23 -0.20 17.57
C ALA A 202 3.68 -0.55 17.20
N ALA A 203 4.34 -1.38 18.03
CA ALA A 203 5.62 -2.00 17.74
C ALA A 203 5.81 -3.28 18.56
N VAL A 204 6.56 -4.24 18.02
CA VAL A 204 7.02 -5.43 18.75
C VAL A 204 8.52 -5.60 18.58
N GLU A 205 9.22 -6.04 19.63
CA GLU A 205 10.59 -6.54 19.56
C GLU A 205 10.60 -8.06 19.34
N PRO A 206 11.65 -8.66 18.74
CA PRO A 206 11.75 -10.11 18.62
C PRO A 206 11.71 -10.82 19.98
N PHE A 207 11.25 -12.07 20.00
CA PHE A 207 11.33 -12.89 21.20
C PHE A 207 12.79 -13.20 21.60
N TYR A 208 13.11 -12.88 22.86
CA TYR A 208 14.35 -13.28 23.51
C TYR A 208 14.02 -14.09 24.75
N ASN A 209 14.41 -15.38 24.74
CA ASN A 209 14.16 -16.32 25.84
C ASN A 209 12.67 -16.39 26.24
N GLY A 210 11.78 -16.46 25.24
CA GLY A 210 10.33 -16.60 25.44
C GLY A 210 9.57 -15.31 25.74
N GLN A 211 10.22 -14.14 25.68
CA GLN A 211 9.59 -12.85 26.00
C GLN A 211 9.92 -11.77 24.97
N ALA A 212 8.98 -10.86 24.75
CA ALA A 212 9.14 -9.70 23.88
C ALA A 212 8.60 -8.43 24.53
N ARG A 213 9.29 -7.31 24.32
CA ARG A 213 8.75 -5.99 24.64
C ARG A 213 7.87 -5.51 23.49
N VAL A 214 6.71 -4.98 23.82
CA VAL A 214 5.74 -4.45 22.86
C VAL A 214 5.26 -3.07 23.27
N GLU A 215 4.95 -2.23 22.28
CA GLU A 215 4.33 -0.92 22.47
C GLU A 215 2.89 -0.94 21.99
N ARG A 216 1.97 -0.54 22.86
CA ARG A 216 0.54 -0.38 22.54
C ARG A 216 0.30 0.92 21.77
N PHE A 217 -0.84 1.02 21.09
CA PHE A 217 -1.25 2.22 20.34
C PHE A 217 -1.43 3.49 21.19
N ASP A 218 -1.70 3.32 22.48
CA ASP A 218 -1.79 4.40 23.46
C ASP A 218 -0.43 4.81 24.04
N GLY A 219 0.66 4.24 23.52
CA GLY A 219 2.03 4.45 24.00
C GLY A 219 2.38 3.68 25.28
N GLY A 220 1.50 2.81 25.79
CA GLY A 220 1.86 1.89 26.88
C GLY A 220 2.91 0.87 26.45
N LEU A 221 3.76 0.42 27.37
CA LEU A 221 4.72 -0.66 27.13
C LEU A 221 4.33 -1.89 27.93
N GLU A 222 4.46 -3.06 27.31
CA GLU A 222 4.24 -4.36 27.94
C GLU A 222 5.41 -5.31 27.63
N ILE A 223 5.65 -6.26 28.52
CA ILE A 223 6.41 -7.48 28.22
C ILE A 223 5.38 -8.60 28.07
N ILE A 224 5.44 -9.33 26.96
CA ILE A 224 4.55 -10.46 26.66
C ILE A 224 5.34 -11.76 26.54
N ASP A 225 4.67 -12.89 26.74
CA ASP A 225 5.17 -14.21 26.33
C ASP A 225 4.84 -14.54 24.86
N GLU A 226 5.27 -15.72 24.40
CA GLU A 226 5.05 -16.22 23.02
C GLU A 226 3.56 -16.42 22.65
N SER A 227 2.68 -16.53 23.65
CA SER A 227 1.22 -16.58 23.48
C SER A 227 0.55 -15.20 23.45
N GLY A 228 1.34 -14.12 23.58
CA GLY A 228 0.84 -12.75 23.62
C GLY A 228 0.26 -12.34 24.95
N GLN A 229 0.38 -13.18 25.99
CA GLN A 229 -0.09 -12.85 27.34
C GLN A 229 0.85 -11.83 27.97
N ARG A 230 0.28 -10.78 28.56
CA ARG A 230 1.05 -9.75 29.28
C ARG A 230 1.61 -10.32 30.58
N LEU A 231 2.94 -10.21 30.72
CA LEU A 231 3.68 -10.56 31.93
C LEU A 231 3.97 -9.34 32.80
N VAL A 232 4.41 -8.23 32.19
CA VAL A 232 4.83 -7.00 32.90
C VAL A 232 4.34 -5.76 32.15
N THR A 233 4.11 -4.66 32.85
CA THR A 233 3.78 -3.35 32.27
C THR A 233 4.87 -2.32 32.64
N PRO A 234 5.97 -2.21 31.86
CA PRO A 234 7.02 -1.23 32.15
C PRO A 234 6.55 0.23 32.10
N ARG A 235 5.54 0.54 31.26
CA ARG A 235 4.98 1.88 31.11
C ARG A 235 3.47 1.80 30.94
N SER A 236 2.72 2.55 31.75
CA SER A 236 1.29 2.72 31.55
C SER A 236 0.99 3.46 30.24
N ALA A 237 -0.27 3.44 29.82
CA ALA A 237 -0.76 4.24 28.71
C ALA A 237 -0.29 5.71 28.81
N LEU A 238 0.21 6.28 27.71
CA LEU A 238 0.50 7.71 27.60
C LEU A 238 -0.72 8.51 27.12
N ARG A 239 -1.68 7.82 26.51
CA ARG A 239 -2.95 8.38 26.06
C ARG A 239 -4.06 7.79 26.91
N SER A 240 -5.01 8.63 27.28
CA SER A 240 -6.21 8.18 27.97
C SER A 240 -7.18 7.60 26.95
N GLU A 241 -7.59 6.34 27.11
CA GLU A 241 -8.66 5.73 26.31
C GLU A 241 -9.96 6.55 26.41
N PHE A 242 -10.22 7.17 27.56
CA PHE A 242 -11.34 8.10 27.71
C PHE A 242 -11.19 9.32 26.77
N ALA A 243 -10.00 9.91 26.71
CA ALA A 243 -9.75 11.04 25.81
C ALA A 243 -9.75 10.61 24.33
N SER A 244 -9.28 9.39 24.03
CA SER A 244 -9.30 8.82 22.68
C SER A 244 -10.74 8.63 22.21
N LEU A 245 -11.56 7.93 22.98
CA LEU A 245 -12.98 7.72 22.68
C LEU A 245 -13.73 9.06 22.60
N SER A 246 -13.43 10.00 23.50
CA SER A 246 -13.99 11.36 23.41
C SER A 246 -13.59 12.08 22.13
N GLY A 247 -12.37 11.84 21.63
CA GLY A 247 -11.88 12.34 20.35
C GLY A 247 -12.65 11.75 19.16
N ASP A 248 -12.96 10.46 19.22
CA ASP A 248 -13.76 9.77 18.19
C ASP A 248 -15.19 10.34 18.13
N MET A 249 -15.83 10.57 19.28
CA MET A 249 -17.18 11.13 19.36
C MET A 249 -17.29 12.55 18.76
N VAL A 250 -16.20 13.32 18.77
CA VAL A 250 -16.16 14.67 18.18
C VAL A 250 -15.56 14.70 16.78
N GLY A 251 -15.39 13.53 16.14
CA GLY A 251 -14.88 13.40 14.78
C GLY A 251 -15.66 14.26 13.77
N PHE A 252 -16.96 14.46 13.98
CA PHE A 252 -17.81 15.31 13.15
C PHE A 252 -17.35 16.78 13.09
N TRP A 253 -16.64 17.30 14.09
CA TRP A 253 -16.06 18.65 14.04
C TRP A 253 -15.13 18.82 12.85
N ARG A 254 -14.38 17.75 12.50
CA ARG A 254 -13.45 17.74 11.37
C ARG A 254 -14.23 17.85 10.06
N THR A 255 -15.24 16.99 9.88
CA THR A 255 -16.11 16.98 8.69
C THR A 255 -16.83 18.32 8.51
N GLN A 256 -17.40 18.87 9.59
CA GLN A 256 -18.12 20.14 9.55
C GLN A 256 -17.21 21.34 9.25
N ALA A 257 -16.00 21.38 9.83
CA ALA A 257 -15.03 22.42 9.55
C ALA A 257 -14.56 22.41 8.08
N ILE A 258 -14.32 21.23 7.52
CA ILE A 258 -13.95 21.06 6.10
C ILE A 258 -15.09 21.52 5.20
N CYS A 259 -16.31 21.03 5.44
CA CYS A 259 -17.50 21.40 4.67
C CYS A 259 -17.73 22.91 4.68
N ALA A 260 -17.69 23.53 5.87
CA ALA A 260 -17.84 24.98 6.00
C ALA A 260 -16.74 25.75 5.25
N ALA A 261 -15.48 25.31 5.32
CA ALA A 261 -14.38 25.95 4.63
C ALA A 261 -14.53 25.89 3.10
N VAL A 262 -15.02 24.77 2.56
CA VAL A 262 -15.32 24.62 1.12
C VAL A 262 -16.50 25.52 0.72
N GLU A 263 -17.62 25.48 1.44
CA GLU A 263 -18.81 26.30 1.15
C GLU A 263 -18.51 27.80 1.17
N LEU A 264 -17.67 28.23 2.13
CA LEU A 264 -17.24 29.62 2.27
C LEU A 264 -16.12 30.01 1.29
N GLY A 265 -15.67 29.09 0.42
CA GLY A 265 -14.61 29.35 -0.56
C GLY A 265 -13.25 29.66 0.05
N VAL A 266 -12.98 29.20 1.28
CA VAL A 266 -11.72 29.49 2.00
C VAL A 266 -10.51 29.00 1.20
N PHE A 267 -10.58 27.78 0.64
CA PHE A 267 -9.47 27.21 -0.14
C PHE A 267 -9.19 27.99 -1.43
N GLU A 268 -10.20 28.62 -2.01
CA GLU A 268 -10.05 29.47 -3.20
C GLU A 268 -9.50 30.86 -2.88
N ALA A 269 -9.53 31.28 -1.62
CA ALA A 269 -8.88 32.53 -1.16
C ALA A 269 -7.44 32.32 -0.70
N LEU A 270 -6.93 31.08 -0.70
CA LEU A 270 -5.54 30.79 -0.37
C LEU A 270 -4.64 30.96 -1.61
N PRO A 271 -3.40 31.47 -1.45
CA PRO A 271 -2.79 31.91 -0.20
C PRO A 271 -3.22 33.33 0.23
N GLY A 272 -3.24 33.62 1.54
CA GLY A 272 -3.56 34.96 2.06
C GLY A 272 -3.42 35.11 3.58
N THR A 273 -3.41 36.35 4.07
CA THR A 273 -3.51 36.64 5.51
C THR A 273 -4.90 36.29 6.04
N SER A 274 -5.03 36.15 7.37
CA SER A 274 -6.34 35.88 7.98
C SER A 274 -7.37 36.97 7.63
N GLU A 275 -6.92 38.23 7.63
CA GLU A 275 -7.72 39.41 7.30
C GLU A 275 -8.09 39.44 5.83
N GLY A 276 -7.14 39.17 4.93
CA GLY A 276 -7.39 39.15 3.48
C GLY A 276 -8.35 38.04 3.07
N ILE A 277 -8.21 36.84 3.65
CA ILE A 277 -9.15 35.73 3.44
C ILE A 277 -10.53 36.08 4.00
N ALA A 278 -10.58 36.72 5.17
CA ALA A 278 -11.83 37.14 5.78
C ALA A 278 -12.56 38.17 4.92
N GLU A 279 -11.87 39.19 4.43
CA GLU A 279 -12.42 40.20 3.51
C GLU A 279 -12.91 39.55 2.21
N ALA A 280 -12.08 38.73 1.56
CA ALA A 280 -12.41 38.09 0.29
C ALA A 280 -13.64 37.15 0.37
N ARG A 281 -13.93 36.59 1.55
CA ARG A 281 -15.00 35.61 1.76
C ARG A 281 -16.13 36.11 2.69
N GLY A 282 -16.12 37.39 3.06
CA GLY A 282 -17.15 37.98 3.92
C GLY A 282 -17.21 37.36 5.32
N LEU A 283 -16.07 36.96 5.88
CA LEU A 283 -15.98 36.37 7.22
C LEU A 283 -15.60 37.44 8.25
N ALA A 284 -16.00 37.25 9.51
CA ALA A 284 -15.43 38.02 10.61
C ALA A 284 -13.95 37.63 10.81
N PRO A 285 -12.99 38.58 10.89
CA PRO A 285 -11.55 38.28 10.93
C PRO A 285 -11.15 37.25 11.99
N GLU A 286 -11.60 37.43 13.24
CA GLU A 286 -11.29 36.47 14.32
C GLU A 286 -11.90 35.08 14.09
N ARG A 287 -13.04 34.98 13.40
CA ARG A 287 -13.67 33.69 13.07
C ARG A 287 -12.93 33.00 11.93
N ALA A 288 -12.47 33.73 10.92
CA ALA A 288 -11.60 33.22 9.87
C ALA A 288 -10.30 32.65 10.46
N ARG A 289 -9.66 33.38 11.37
CA ARG A 289 -8.46 32.92 12.08
C ARG A 289 -8.68 31.62 12.86
N ARG A 290 -9.83 31.49 13.54
CA ARG A 290 -10.22 30.25 14.24
C ARG A 290 -10.42 29.06 13.29
N LEU A 291 -11.10 29.29 12.17
CA LEU A 291 -11.31 28.26 11.14
C LEU A 291 -9.98 27.82 10.53
N LEU A 292 -9.12 28.76 10.12
CA LEU A 292 -7.81 28.48 9.55
C LEU A 292 -6.91 27.70 10.50
N ARG A 293 -6.95 27.99 11.81
CA ARG A 293 -6.25 27.20 12.83
C ARG A 293 -6.78 25.76 12.92
N ALA A 294 -8.09 25.57 12.88
CA ALA A 294 -8.68 24.23 12.87
C ALA A 294 -8.29 23.46 11.60
N LEU A 295 -8.31 24.10 10.43
CA LEU A 295 -7.86 23.50 9.18
C LEU A 295 -6.37 23.11 9.22
N ALA A 296 -5.53 23.88 9.91
CA ALA A 296 -4.12 23.54 10.10
C ALA A 296 -3.89 22.39 11.07
N GLU A 297 -4.72 22.24 12.11
CA GLU A 297 -4.71 21.04 12.97
C GLU A 297 -5.02 19.78 12.15
N LEU A 298 -5.91 19.90 11.15
CA LEU A 298 -6.21 18.84 10.18
C LEU A 298 -5.15 18.71 9.06
N ARG A 299 -4.10 19.53 9.10
CA ARG A 299 -3.03 19.64 8.10
C ARG A 299 -3.54 19.94 6.69
N LEU A 300 -4.64 20.68 6.56
CA LEU A 300 -5.19 21.15 5.28
C LEU A 300 -4.64 22.53 4.90
N THR A 301 -4.27 23.31 5.90
CA THR A 301 -3.58 24.60 5.73
C THR A 301 -2.33 24.63 6.59
N ARG A 302 -1.44 25.59 6.32
CA ARG A 302 -0.33 25.95 7.20
C ARG A 302 -0.12 27.45 7.14
N CYS A 303 0.35 28.04 8.24
CA CYS A 303 0.68 29.46 8.30
C CYS A 303 2.21 29.64 8.24
N VAL A 304 2.69 30.53 7.37
CA VAL A 304 4.09 30.92 7.25
C VAL A 304 4.16 32.44 7.21
N ALA A 305 4.82 33.06 8.20
CA ALA A 305 4.95 34.51 8.32
C ALA A 305 3.59 35.24 8.12
N ASP A 306 2.58 34.82 8.90
CA ASP A 306 1.19 35.31 8.88
C ASP A 306 0.41 35.09 7.57
N ASN A 307 0.99 34.35 6.62
CA ASN A 307 0.33 33.96 5.38
C ASN A 307 -0.13 32.50 5.45
N TRP A 308 -1.42 32.27 5.27
CA TRP A 308 -1.99 30.94 5.18
C TRP A 308 -1.88 30.42 3.76
N VAL A 309 -1.44 29.17 3.64
CA VAL A 309 -1.39 28.45 2.36
C VAL A 309 -2.04 27.09 2.52
N ALA A 310 -2.62 26.56 1.45
CA ALA A 310 -3.06 25.17 1.43
C ALA A 310 -1.84 24.23 1.48
N THR A 311 -2.00 23.10 2.16
CA THR A 311 -1.06 21.99 2.06
C THR A 311 -1.40 21.14 0.84
N GLU A 312 -0.56 20.16 0.49
CA GLU A 312 -0.90 19.16 -0.54
C GLU A 312 -2.27 18.51 -0.29
N ARG A 313 -2.61 18.21 0.97
CA ARG A 313 -3.93 17.69 1.35
C ARG A 313 -5.05 18.71 1.13
N GLY A 314 -4.80 19.99 1.41
CA GLY A 314 -5.77 21.06 1.22
C GLY A 314 -6.04 21.41 -0.24
N GLU A 315 -5.09 21.18 -1.14
CA GLU A 315 -5.26 21.43 -2.59
C GLU A 315 -6.40 20.60 -3.18
N TYR A 316 -6.65 19.38 -2.68
CA TYR A 316 -7.79 18.56 -3.09
C TYR A 316 -9.15 19.20 -2.79
N LEU A 317 -9.23 20.20 -1.90
CA LEU A 317 -10.47 20.89 -1.56
C LEU A 317 -10.74 22.13 -2.41
N LYS A 318 -9.87 22.43 -3.38
CA LYS A 318 -10.15 23.43 -4.42
C LYS A 318 -11.01 22.83 -5.52
N SER A 319 -11.99 23.59 -5.98
CA SER A 319 -12.92 23.22 -7.05
C SER A 319 -12.23 22.96 -8.39
N ALA A 320 -11.12 23.65 -8.66
CA ALA A 320 -10.34 23.50 -9.89
C ALA A 320 -9.38 22.29 -9.87
N HIS A 321 -9.22 21.60 -8.73
CA HIS A 321 -8.33 20.45 -8.65
C HIS A 321 -8.87 19.29 -9.53
N PRO A 322 -8.05 18.63 -10.36
CA PRO A 322 -8.52 17.53 -11.24
C PRO A 322 -9.15 16.36 -10.49
N LEU A 323 -8.73 16.14 -9.24
CA LEU A 323 -9.28 15.15 -8.30
C LEU A 323 -9.97 15.85 -7.13
N THR A 324 -10.75 16.90 -7.39
CA THR A 324 -11.37 17.69 -6.31
C THR A 324 -12.28 16.84 -5.42
N LEU A 325 -12.16 17.05 -4.11
CA LEU A 325 -13.00 16.50 -3.05
C LEU A 325 -13.91 17.57 -2.44
N ALA A 326 -14.03 18.74 -3.08
CA ALA A 326 -14.90 19.82 -2.61
C ALA A 326 -16.37 19.36 -2.51
N ASP A 327 -16.89 18.70 -3.55
CA ASP A 327 -18.25 18.16 -3.54
C ASP A 327 -18.43 17.04 -2.51
N ALA A 328 -17.37 16.26 -2.25
CA ALA A 328 -17.36 15.24 -1.21
C ALA A 328 -17.56 15.85 0.18
N ALA A 329 -16.91 16.98 0.46
CA ALA A 329 -17.08 17.69 1.73
C ALA A 329 -18.54 18.09 1.98
N GLY A 330 -19.28 18.46 0.92
CA GLY A 330 -20.72 18.76 0.98
C GLY A 330 -21.57 17.53 1.29
N GLU A 331 -21.36 16.43 0.57
CA GLU A 331 -22.07 15.15 0.81
C GLU A 331 -21.87 14.65 2.26
N TYR A 332 -20.61 14.57 2.71
CA TYR A 332 -20.30 14.14 4.08
C TYR A 332 -20.72 15.14 5.17
N GLY A 333 -20.73 16.44 4.87
CA GLY A 333 -21.02 17.50 5.85
C GLY A 333 -22.49 17.87 5.98
N ARG A 334 -23.34 17.55 4.99
CA ARG A 334 -24.73 18.01 4.94
C ARG A 334 -25.72 16.86 4.80
N TYR A 335 -25.55 15.98 3.82
CA TYR A 335 -26.58 15.02 3.45
C TYR A 335 -26.47 13.70 4.22
N PHE A 336 -25.27 13.12 4.31
CA PHE A 336 -25.09 11.85 5.01
C PHE A 336 -25.35 11.88 6.53
N PRO A 337 -25.07 12.97 7.28
CA PRO A 337 -25.40 13.02 8.71
C PRO A 337 -26.87 12.72 9.02
N ASP A 338 -27.78 13.20 8.18
CA ASP A 338 -29.22 12.95 8.34
C ASP A 338 -29.54 11.46 8.18
N MET A 339 -28.93 10.79 7.19
CA MET A 339 -29.08 9.34 6.99
C MET A 339 -28.53 8.56 8.20
N TRP A 340 -27.32 8.89 8.66
CA TRP A 340 -26.67 8.24 9.78
C TRP A 340 -27.41 8.40 11.11
N SER A 341 -28.24 9.43 11.26
CA SER A 341 -29.07 9.61 12.46
C SER A 341 -30.05 8.44 12.69
N ALA A 342 -30.44 7.72 11.63
CA ALA A 342 -31.33 6.57 11.69
C ALA A 342 -30.61 5.22 11.93
N LEU A 343 -29.30 5.21 12.15
CA LEU A 343 -28.52 3.98 12.32
C LEU A 343 -29.06 3.04 13.42
N PRO A 344 -29.46 3.52 14.63
CA PRO A 344 -30.03 2.63 15.64
C PRO A 344 -31.31 1.90 15.18
N ASP A 345 -32.11 2.53 14.32
CA ASP A 345 -33.32 1.91 13.79
C ASP A 345 -33.00 0.91 12.68
N ALA A 346 -32.04 1.24 11.81
CA ALA A 346 -31.51 0.30 10.81
C ALA A 346 -30.97 -0.98 11.46
N LEU A 347 -30.19 -0.86 12.53
CA LEU A 347 -29.60 -2.00 13.24
C LEU A 347 -30.64 -2.89 13.96
N ARG A 348 -31.79 -2.34 14.34
CA ARG A 348 -32.89 -3.12 14.96
C ARG A 348 -33.79 -3.78 13.94
N ALA A 349 -33.86 -3.25 12.73
CA ALA A 349 -34.80 -3.65 11.70
C ALA A 349 -34.32 -4.90 10.95
N ASP A 350 -34.53 -6.09 11.53
CA ASP A 350 -34.25 -7.36 10.86
C ASP A 350 -35.16 -7.54 9.62
N GLY A 351 -34.56 -7.52 8.42
CA GLY A 351 -35.24 -7.71 7.14
C GLY A 351 -36.28 -6.65 6.74
N THR A 352 -36.50 -5.62 7.56
CA THR A 352 -37.53 -4.58 7.36
C THR A 352 -36.95 -3.19 7.11
N TRP A 353 -35.64 -3.03 7.29
CA TRP A 353 -34.95 -1.79 6.98
C TRP A 353 -35.13 -1.43 5.49
N ARG A 354 -35.45 -0.16 5.25
CA ARG A 354 -35.48 0.41 3.90
C ARG A 354 -34.53 1.59 3.90
N ALA A 355 -33.36 1.38 3.30
CA ALA A 355 -32.39 2.45 3.13
C ALA A 355 -32.99 3.59 2.27
N PRO A 356 -32.51 4.83 2.46
CA PRO A 356 -32.81 5.94 1.58
C PRO A 356 -32.49 5.61 0.12
N ASP A 357 -33.28 6.18 -0.80
CA ASP A 357 -32.97 6.11 -2.23
C ASP A 357 -32.00 7.23 -2.60
N ILE A 358 -30.73 7.09 -2.20
CA ILE A 358 -29.69 8.09 -2.46
C ILE A 358 -29.60 8.42 -3.97
N PHE A 359 -29.71 7.40 -4.82
CA PHE A 359 -29.61 7.53 -6.27
C PHE A 359 -30.74 8.36 -6.87
N GLY A 360 -31.98 8.16 -6.41
CA GLY A 360 -33.14 8.96 -6.81
C GLY A 360 -33.15 10.35 -6.17
N GLU A 361 -32.73 10.47 -4.91
CA GLU A 361 -32.65 11.77 -4.21
C GLU A 361 -31.62 12.70 -4.84
N VAL A 362 -30.43 12.19 -5.17
CA VAL A 362 -29.40 12.96 -5.88
C VAL A 362 -29.91 13.38 -7.26
N ALA A 363 -30.61 12.50 -7.98
CA ALA A 363 -31.13 12.79 -9.32
C ALA A 363 -32.20 13.89 -9.35
N ARG A 364 -32.88 14.18 -8.23
CA ARG A 364 -33.92 15.22 -8.14
C ARG A 364 -33.37 16.65 -8.16
N ASP A 365 -32.10 16.86 -7.80
CA ASP A 365 -31.44 18.17 -7.85
C ASP A 365 -30.26 18.12 -8.82
N ALA A 366 -30.39 18.83 -9.95
CA ALA A 366 -29.37 18.83 -10.99
C ALA A 366 -28.00 19.31 -10.49
N ARG A 367 -27.94 20.27 -9.56
CA ARG A 367 -26.69 20.79 -9.00
C ARG A 367 -26.06 19.76 -8.07
N ARG A 368 -26.86 19.14 -7.20
CA ARG A 368 -26.38 18.06 -6.33
C ARG A 368 -25.90 16.88 -7.16
N ALA A 369 -26.63 16.48 -8.19
CA ALA A 369 -26.23 15.41 -9.10
C ALA A 369 -24.88 15.67 -9.77
N ASP A 370 -24.65 16.88 -10.27
CA ASP A 370 -23.36 17.23 -10.89
C ASP A 370 -22.21 17.19 -9.87
N GLY A 371 -22.43 17.64 -8.63
CA GLY A 371 -21.43 17.54 -7.55
C GLY A 371 -21.17 16.10 -7.11
N HIS A 372 -22.22 15.32 -6.89
CA HIS A 372 -22.15 13.93 -6.46
C HIS A 372 -21.36 13.07 -7.46
N HIS A 373 -21.64 13.19 -8.77
CA HIS A 373 -20.91 12.43 -9.78
C HIS A 373 -19.47 12.93 -9.96
N ARG A 374 -19.18 14.22 -9.69
CA ARG A 374 -17.80 14.73 -9.66
C ARG A 374 -17.02 14.11 -8.48
N MET A 375 -17.63 14.03 -7.30
CA MET A 375 -17.07 13.34 -6.14
C MET A 375 -16.75 11.87 -6.48
N LEU A 376 -17.73 11.12 -6.98
CA LEU A 376 -17.53 9.70 -7.33
C LEU A 376 -16.42 9.52 -8.37
N MET A 377 -16.37 10.40 -9.37
CA MET A 377 -15.32 10.39 -10.39
C MET A 377 -13.92 10.69 -9.82
N SER A 378 -13.79 11.61 -8.85
CA SER A 378 -12.51 11.87 -8.19
C SER A 378 -11.99 10.65 -7.45
N TYR A 379 -12.85 9.95 -6.69
CA TYR A 379 -12.48 8.69 -6.04
C TYR A 379 -12.13 7.61 -7.06
N ALA A 380 -12.92 7.45 -8.13
CA ALA A 380 -12.67 6.49 -9.19
C ALA A 380 -11.33 6.72 -9.89
N LEU A 381 -11.01 7.96 -10.28
CA LEU A 381 -9.74 8.28 -10.95
C LEU A 381 -8.52 8.00 -10.05
N HIS A 382 -8.65 8.20 -8.74
CA HIS A 382 -7.61 7.88 -7.77
C HIS A 382 -7.48 6.36 -7.58
N ASP A 383 -8.58 5.69 -7.20
CA ASP A 383 -8.57 4.30 -6.77
C ASP A 383 -8.40 3.32 -7.94
N TYR A 384 -8.82 3.71 -9.15
CA TYR A 384 -8.73 2.85 -10.33
C TYR A 384 -7.45 3.04 -11.14
N ALA A 385 -6.51 3.90 -10.70
CA ALA A 385 -5.30 4.21 -11.45
C ALA A 385 -4.48 2.95 -11.86
N SER A 386 -4.46 1.92 -11.00
CA SER A 386 -3.74 0.66 -11.26
C SER A 386 -4.62 -0.46 -11.84
N VAL A 387 -5.94 -0.26 -11.93
CA VAL A 387 -6.89 -1.27 -12.40
C VAL A 387 -6.58 -1.71 -13.84
N PRO A 388 -6.39 -0.82 -14.84
CA PRO A 388 -6.14 -1.23 -16.23
C PRO A 388 -4.98 -2.22 -16.39
N VAL A 389 -3.87 -1.98 -15.69
CA VAL A 389 -2.70 -2.88 -15.72
C VAL A 389 -3.04 -4.21 -15.06
N ALA A 390 -3.71 -4.16 -13.90
CA ALA A 390 -4.06 -5.35 -13.13
C ALA A 390 -5.12 -6.23 -13.82
N LEU A 391 -5.98 -5.69 -14.70
CA LEU A 391 -6.94 -6.48 -15.48
C LEU A 391 -6.27 -7.42 -16.48
N ARG A 392 -5.06 -7.10 -16.96
CA ARG A 392 -4.33 -7.90 -17.97
C ARG A 392 -5.23 -8.21 -19.18
N LEU A 393 -5.73 -7.14 -19.79
CA LEU A 393 -6.53 -7.22 -21.01
C LEU A 393 -5.62 -7.53 -22.21
N ARG A 394 -6.18 -8.17 -23.23
CA ARG A 394 -5.51 -8.47 -24.51
C ARG A 394 -5.39 -7.22 -25.39
N GLY A 395 -6.22 -6.20 -25.15
CA GLY A 395 -6.07 -4.85 -25.71
C GLY A 395 -6.91 -4.56 -26.95
N ASN A 396 -7.65 -5.54 -27.48
CA ASN A 396 -8.58 -5.39 -28.60
C ASN A 396 -10.01 -5.91 -28.28
N GLU A 397 -10.30 -6.12 -27.01
CA GLU A 397 -11.57 -6.67 -26.52
C GLU A 397 -12.70 -5.62 -26.49
N ARG A 398 -13.93 -6.13 -26.60
CA ARG A 398 -15.15 -5.40 -26.27
C ARG A 398 -15.37 -5.46 -24.76
N VAL A 399 -15.28 -4.31 -24.10
CA VAL A 399 -15.40 -4.18 -22.65
C VAL A 399 -16.72 -3.49 -22.31
N VAL A 400 -17.50 -4.08 -21.42
CA VAL A 400 -18.64 -3.43 -20.79
C VAL A 400 -18.21 -2.94 -19.40
N ASP A 401 -18.32 -1.64 -19.17
CA ASP A 401 -18.15 -1.00 -17.85
C ASP A 401 -19.56 -0.79 -17.26
N ALA A 402 -20.05 -1.77 -16.51
CA ALA A 402 -21.42 -1.79 -16.01
C ALA A 402 -21.51 -0.98 -14.71
N GLY A 403 -22.32 0.08 -14.70
CA GLY A 403 -22.33 1.07 -13.62
C GLY A 403 -21.13 2.03 -13.68
N GLY A 404 -20.53 2.23 -14.86
CA GLY A 404 -19.29 2.99 -15.00
C GLY A 404 -19.42 4.51 -14.80
N GLY A 405 -20.60 5.01 -14.46
CA GLY A 405 -20.86 6.40 -14.11
C GLY A 405 -20.47 7.36 -15.25
N LEU A 406 -19.63 8.33 -14.92
CA LEU A 406 -19.13 9.28 -15.91
C LEU A 406 -18.01 8.73 -16.81
N GLY A 407 -17.68 7.43 -16.75
CA GLY A 407 -16.68 6.78 -17.60
C GLY A 407 -15.24 7.00 -17.13
N ALA A 408 -15.02 7.08 -15.81
CA ALA A 408 -13.68 7.24 -15.24
C ALA A 408 -12.78 6.03 -15.54
N LEU A 409 -13.27 4.82 -15.24
CA LEU A 409 -12.55 3.58 -15.54
C LEU A 409 -12.37 3.38 -17.04
N ALA A 410 -13.43 3.57 -17.85
CA ALA A 410 -13.34 3.55 -19.31
C ALA A 410 -12.22 4.45 -19.86
N SER A 411 -12.07 5.66 -19.34
CA SER A 411 -10.99 6.59 -19.74
C SER A 411 -9.60 6.04 -19.43
N LEU A 412 -9.43 5.43 -18.25
CA LEU A 412 -8.17 4.82 -17.82
C LEU A 412 -7.83 3.57 -18.66
N LEU A 413 -8.84 2.76 -18.99
CA LEU A 413 -8.70 1.59 -19.86
C LEU A 413 -8.24 2.00 -21.26
N MET A 414 -8.88 3.00 -21.88
CA MET A 414 -8.49 3.47 -23.21
C MET A 414 -7.07 4.07 -23.24
N LYS A 415 -6.64 4.72 -22.15
CA LYS A 415 -5.26 5.22 -22.03
C LYS A 415 -4.23 4.09 -22.02
N GLN A 416 -4.55 2.97 -21.36
CA GLN A 416 -3.66 1.80 -21.29
C GLN A 416 -3.74 0.92 -22.54
N TYR A 417 -4.93 0.80 -23.14
CA TYR A 417 -5.21 -0.05 -24.29
C TYR A 417 -6.03 0.74 -25.34
N PRO A 418 -5.36 1.50 -26.23
CA PRO A 418 -6.03 2.41 -27.16
C PRO A 418 -6.96 1.74 -28.19
N HIS A 419 -6.89 0.41 -28.34
CA HIS A 419 -7.67 -0.36 -29.31
C HIS A 419 -8.87 -1.11 -28.71
N LEU A 420 -9.16 -0.89 -27.42
CA LEU A 420 -10.39 -1.41 -26.82
C LEU A 420 -11.63 -0.74 -27.42
N ARG A 421 -12.76 -1.42 -27.29
CA ARG A 421 -14.09 -0.84 -27.49
C ARG A 421 -14.83 -0.92 -26.17
N VAL A 422 -15.04 0.21 -25.53
CA VAL A 422 -15.67 0.26 -24.21
C VAL A 422 -17.10 0.76 -24.33
N VAL A 423 -18.06 0.01 -23.78
CA VAL A 423 -19.45 0.44 -23.61
C VAL A 423 -19.71 0.65 -22.12
N VAL A 424 -19.98 1.89 -21.73
CA VAL A 424 -20.36 2.24 -20.36
C VAL A 424 -21.88 2.16 -20.25
N LEU A 425 -22.36 1.30 -19.34
CA LEU A 425 -23.78 1.14 -19.04
C LEU A 425 -24.11 1.90 -17.76
N ASP A 426 -25.07 2.81 -17.80
CA ASP A 426 -25.58 3.51 -16.62
C ASP A 426 -27.00 4.03 -16.85
N ARG A 427 -27.62 4.61 -15.82
CA ARG A 427 -28.96 5.19 -15.88
C ARG A 427 -29.02 6.34 -16.90
N PRO A 428 -30.19 6.61 -17.51
CA PRO A 428 -30.37 7.66 -18.51
C PRO A 428 -29.77 9.02 -18.11
N GLU A 429 -30.06 9.47 -16.90
CA GLU A 429 -29.63 10.75 -16.36
C GLU A 429 -28.11 10.83 -16.11
N VAL A 430 -27.44 9.68 -15.94
CA VAL A 430 -25.98 9.61 -15.76
C VAL A 430 -25.30 9.60 -17.12
N VAL A 431 -25.83 8.82 -18.07
CA VAL A 431 -25.35 8.78 -19.46
C VAL A 431 -25.44 10.15 -20.12
N GLU A 432 -26.55 10.88 -19.94
CA GLU A 432 -26.69 12.24 -20.46
C GLU A 432 -25.56 13.16 -19.93
N ARG A 433 -25.22 13.05 -18.64
CA ARG A 433 -24.13 13.82 -18.04
C ARG A 433 -22.77 13.40 -18.57
N ALA A 434 -22.55 12.11 -18.72
CA ALA A 434 -21.28 11.55 -19.17
C ALA A 434 -20.98 11.92 -20.63
N MET A 435 -22.00 11.95 -21.50
CA MET A 435 -21.87 12.39 -22.89
C MET A 435 -21.35 13.84 -23.02
N ARG A 436 -21.60 14.71 -22.03
CA ARG A 436 -21.06 16.09 -22.01
C ARG A 436 -19.52 16.12 -21.86
N ARG A 437 -18.89 15.03 -21.43
CA ARG A 437 -17.42 14.94 -21.22
C ARG A 437 -16.62 14.65 -22.49
N GLN A 438 -17.25 14.16 -23.56
CA GLN A 438 -16.60 13.90 -24.86
C GLN A 438 -15.29 13.09 -24.75
N LEU A 439 -15.33 11.90 -24.15
CA LEU A 439 -14.14 11.11 -23.80
C LEU A 439 -13.34 10.52 -24.98
N GLY A 440 -13.77 10.76 -26.22
CA GLY A 440 -13.07 10.37 -27.44
C GLY A 440 -13.66 9.14 -28.13
N GLU A 441 -13.09 8.82 -29.29
CA GLU A 441 -13.47 7.67 -30.11
C GLU A 441 -13.07 6.36 -29.40
N GLY A 442 -14.00 5.41 -29.30
CA GLY A 442 -13.78 4.11 -28.64
C GLY A 442 -14.52 3.90 -27.30
N ILE A 443 -15.06 4.96 -26.71
CA ILE A 443 -15.97 4.89 -25.56
C ILE A 443 -17.39 5.24 -26.00
N ALA A 444 -18.31 4.29 -25.90
CA ALA A 444 -19.74 4.51 -26.09
C ALA A 444 -20.45 4.52 -24.73
N PHE A 445 -21.47 5.36 -24.60
CA PHE A 445 -22.36 5.35 -23.44
C PHE A 445 -23.73 4.83 -23.87
N GLN A 446 -24.27 3.87 -23.12
CA GLN A 446 -25.58 3.30 -23.37
C GLN A 446 -26.42 3.38 -22.10
N SER A 447 -27.57 4.03 -22.23
CA SER A 447 -28.53 4.13 -21.13
C SER A 447 -29.22 2.80 -20.90
N THR A 448 -29.24 2.35 -19.65
CA THR A 448 -29.98 1.16 -19.22
C THR A 448 -30.26 1.20 -17.73
N ASP A 449 -31.33 0.54 -17.31
CA ASP A 449 -31.43 0.02 -15.93
C ASP A 449 -30.60 -1.27 -15.88
N LEU A 450 -29.57 -1.32 -15.02
CA LEU A 450 -28.69 -2.48 -14.92
C LEU A 450 -29.42 -3.75 -14.44
N PHE A 451 -30.59 -3.59 -13.82
CA PHE A 451 -31.45 -4.70 -13.45
C PHE A 451 -32.26 -5.27 -14.63
N GLN A 452 -32.29 -4.60 -15.79
CA GLN A 452 -32.89 -5.13 -17.01
C GLN A 452 -31.86 -5.90 -17.84
N PRO A 453 -32.28 -6.75 -18.80
CA PRO A 453 -31.36 -7.34 -19.78
C PRO A 453 -30.56 -6.26 -20.53
N TRP A 454 -29.24 -6.47 -20.66
CA TRP A 454 -28.36 -5.54 -21.34
C TRP A 454 -28.28 -5.92 -22.82
N ASP A 455 -28.63 -4.99 -23.70
CA ASP A 455 -28.60 -5.19 -25.15
C ASP A 455 -27.20 -4.87 -25.72
N VAL A 456 -26.21 -5.68 -25.31
CA VAL A 456 -24.80 -5.58 -25.72
C VAL A 456 -24.15 -6.97 -25.74
N GLU A 457 -23.07 -7.10 -26.52
CA GLU A 457 -22.16 -8.24 -26.45
C GLU A 457 -20.79 -7.79 -25.95
N ALA A 458 -20.17 -8.59 -25.09
CA ALA A 458 -18.88 -8.28 -24.51
C ALA A 458 -17.95 -9.50 -24.51
N ASP A 459 -16.65 -9.22 -24.55
CA ASP A 459 -15.60 -10.20 -24.25
C ASP A 459 -15.21 -10.09 -22.76
N VAL A 460 -15.39 -8.89 -22.17
CA VAL A 460 -15.10 -8.58 -20.77
C VAL A 460 -16.21 -7.70 -20.18
N VAL A 461 -16.68 -8.03 -18.97
CA VAL A 461 -17.49 -7.14 -18.13
C VAL A 461 -16.65 -6.70 -16.94
N VAL A 462 -16.67 -5.40 -16.62
CA VAL A 462 -16.12 -4.85 -15.40
C VAL A 462 -17.25 -4.22 -14.59
N MET A 463 -17.27 -4.51 -13.29
CA MET A 463 -18.19 -3.92 -12.32
C MET A 463 -17.35 -3.34 -11.19
N ALA A 464 -17.22 -2.02 -11.14
CA ALA A 464 -16.36 -1.34 -10.18
C ALA A 464 -17.19 -0.49 -9.21
N ARG A 465 -17.22 -0.87 -7.92
CA ARG A 465 -18.10 -0.24 -6.91
C ARG A 465 -19.56 -0.22 -7.33
N VAL A 466 -20.08 -1.41 -7.60
CA VAL A 466 -21.46 -1.58 -8.05
C VAL A 466 -22.17 -2.61 -7.21
N LEU A 467 -21.55 -3.76 -6.95
CA LEU A 467 -22.23 -4.85 -6.23
C LEU A 467 -22.39 -4.54 -4.76
N HIS A 468 -21.49 -3.72 -4.19
CA HIS A 468 -21.56 -3.32 -2.80
C HIS A 468 -22.77 -2.44 -2.45
N ASP A 469 -23.41 -1.80 -3.44
CA ASP A 469 -24.61 -0.99 -3.23
C ASP A 469 -25.90 -1.82 -3.04
N TRP A 470 -25.81 -3.14 -3.19
CA TRP A 470 -26.98 -4.01 -3.27
C TRP A 470 -26.87 -5.20 -2.32
N ASP A 471 -28.02 -5.67 -1.84
CA ASP A 471 -28.16 -6.97 -1.18
C ASP A 471 -27.82 -8.14 -2.12
N ASP A 472 -27.61 -9.34 -1.55
CA ASP A 472 -27.21 -10.52 -2.31
C ASP A 472 -28.15 -10.90 -3.45
N PRO A 473 -29.50 -10.93 -3.28
CA PRO A 473 -30.40 -11.21 -4.39
C PRO A 473 -30.26 -10.24 -5.57
N ARG A 474 -30.10 -8.94 -5.29
CA ARG A 474 -29.90 -7.92 -6.32
C ARG A 474 -28.50 -8.00 -6.94
N ALA A 475 -27.45 -8.16 -6.15
CA ALA A 475 -26.08 -8.36 -6.66
C ALA A 475 -26.00 -9.59 -7.58
N LEU A 476 -26.60 -10.72 -7.17
CA LEU A 476 -26.68 -11.94 -7.99
C LEU A 476 -27.45 -11.72 -9.29
N ARG A 477 -28.53 -10.92 -9.26
CA ARG A 477 -29.27 -10.56 -10.48
C ARG A 477 -28.38 -9.78 -11.45
N LEU A 478 -27.63 -8.78 -10.98
CA LEU A 478 -26.70 -8.00 -11.81
C LEU A 478 -25.62 -8.90 -12.42
N LEU A 479 -25.01 -9.78 -11.63
CA LEU A 479 -24.03 -10.76 -12.11
C LEU A 479 -24.61 -11.69 -13.19
N ARG A 480 -25.88 -12.09 -13.08
CA ARG A 480 -26.55 -12.87 -14.13
C ARG A 480 -26.78 -12.09 -15.43
N HIS A 481 -27.01 -10.77 -15.35
CA HIS A 481 -27.05 -9.93 -16.54
C HIS A 481 -25.66 -9.81 -17.19
N ALA A 482 -24.61 -9.61 -16.38
CA ALA A 482 -23.22 -9.67 -16.84
C ALA A 482 -22.87 -11.01 -17.49
N ARG A 483 -23.34 -12.14 -16.92
CA ARG A 483 -23.12 -13.46 -17.51
C ARG A 483 -23.75 -13.56 -18.90
N ARG A 484 -24.96 -13.06 -19.11
CA ARG A 484 -25.69 -13.21 -20.39
C ARG A 484 -25.02 -12.52 -21.57
N VAL A 485 -24.31 -11.42 -21.34
CA VAL A 485 -23.62 -10.68 -22.42
C VAL A 485 -22.25 -11.27 -22.79
N LEU A 486 -21.77 -12.23 -22.00
CA LEU A 486 -20.47 -12.89 -22.18
C LEU A 486 -20.62 -14.23 -22.92
N GLY A 487 -19.81 -14.42 -23.96
CA GLY A 487 -19.60 -15.73 -24.58
C GLY A 487 -18.81 -16.69 -23.68
N LYS A 488 -18.67 -17.95 -24.12
CA LYS A 488 -17.83 -18.94 -23.43
C LYS A 488 -16.38 -18.45 -23.35
N GLY A 489 -15.79 -18.46 -22.14
CA GLY A 489 -14.44 -17.93 -21.92
C GLY A 489 -14.37 -16.39 -21.82
N GLY A 490 -15.50 -15.69 -21.88
CA GLY A 490 -15.59 -14.28 -21.54
C GLY A 490 -15.26 -14.04 -20.06
N ARG A 491 -14.76 -12.86 -19.72
CA ARG A 491 -14.23 -12.58 -18.37
C ARG A 491 -15.07 -11.55 -17.63
N ILE A 492 -15.17 -11.70 -16.32
CA ILE A 492 -15.72 -10.68 -15.42
C ILE A 492 -14.66 -10.22 -14.44
N PHE A 493 -14.64 -8.93 -14.17
CA PHE A 493 -13.81 -8.32 -13.13
C PHE A 493 -14.70 -7.52 -12.18
N VAL A 494 -14.75 -7.97 -10.92
CA VAL A 494 -15.42 -7.26 -9.83
C VAL A 494 -14.35 -6.46 -9.08
N VAL A 495 -14.47 -5.13 -9.06
CA VAL A 495 -13.51 -4.21 -8.45
C VAL A 495 -14.16 -3.56 -7.23
N GLU A 496 -13.91 -4.13 -6.05
CA GLU A 496 -14.63 -3.82 -4.81
C GLU A 496 -13.68 -3.76 -3.61
N MET A 497 -14.08 -3.06 -2.55
CA MET A 497 -13.41 -3.22 -1.25
C MET A 497 -13.75 -4.61 -0.69
N LEU A 498 -12.77 -5.30 -0.13
CA LEU A 498 -12.98 -6.64 0.44
C LEU A 498 -12.84 -6.59 1.96
N ILE A 499 -13.80 -7.16 2.67
CA ILE A 499 -13.68 -7.37 4.11
C ILE A 499 -12.73 -8.57 4.34
N PRO A 500 -11.73 -8.45 5.24
CA PRO A 500 -10.88 -9.58 5.61
C PRO A 500 -11.69 -10.67 6.33
N GLU A 501 -11.43 -11.93 6.00
CA GLU A 501 -12.04 -13.08 6.68
C GLU A 501 -11.72 -13.06 8.17
N GLY A 502 -12.75 -12.94 9.02
CA GLY A 502 -12.61 -12.88 10.48
C GLY A 502 -11.90 -11.63 11.03
N GLY A 503 -11.67 -10.61 10.19
CA GLY A 503 -11.08 -9.32 10.60
C GLY A 503 -12.11 -8.24 10.88
N VAL A 504 -11.65 -7.06 11.31
CA VAL A 504 -12.52 -5.91 11.66
C VAL A 504 -12.40 -4.72 10.71
N SER A 505 -11.42 -4.76 9.80
CA SER A 505 -11.18 -3.68 8.83
C SER A 505 -12.38 -3.50 7.90
N GLY A 506 -12.73 -2.25 7.59
CA GLY A 506 -13.82 -1.91 6.67
C GLY A 506 -15.21 -1.74 7.30
N GLY A 507 -15.41 -2.08 8.57
CA GLY A 507 -16.75 -2.07 9.19
C GLY A 507 -17.49 -0.72 9.18
N LEU A 508 -16.78 0.42 9.25
CA LEU A 508 -17.43 1.74 9.12
C LEU A 508 -17.91 2.03 7.70
N CYS A 509 -17.21 1.52 6.69
CA CYS A 509 -17.62 1.63 5.28
C CYS A 509 -18.81 0.73 5.01
N ASP A 510 -18.81 -0.48 5.58
CA ASP A 510 -19.95 -1.40 5.48
C ASP A 510 -21.22 -0.79 6.09
N LEU A 511 -21.13 -0.20 7.29
CA LEU A 511 -22.24 0.57 7.88
C LEU A 511 -22.66 1.75 7.01
N HIS A 512 -21.74 2.41 6.29
CA HIS A 512 -22.09 3.47 5.36
C HIS A 512 -22.99 2.96 4.23
N LEU A 513 -22.70 1.79 3.66
CA LEU A 513 -23.52 1.17 2.61
C LEU A 513 -24.89 0.76 3.14
N LEU A 514 -24.96 0.16 4.34
CA LEU A 514 -26.24 -0.14 4.99
C LEU A 514 -27.13 1.11 5.11
N MET A 515 -26.53 2.25 5.46
CA MET A 515 -27.25 3.51 5.68
C MET A 515 -27.59 4.27 4.40
N THR A 516 -26.83 4.09 3.31
CA THR A 516 -27.00 4.90 2.09
C THR A 516 -27.71 4.16 0.97
N THR A 517 -27.49 2.85 0.83
CA THR A 517 -28.03 2.03 -0.26
C THR A 517 -28.73 0.76 0.24
N GLY A 518 -28.46 0.36 1.49
CA GLY A 518 -28.89 -0.94 2.02
C GLY A 518 -28.05 -2.10 1.49
N GLY A 519 -26.91 -1.79 0.88
CA GLY A 519 -25.91 -2.73 0.42
C GLY A 519 -24.96 -3.18 1.54
N ALA A 520 -23.90 -3.86 1.14
CA ALA A 520 -22.89 -4.41 2.03
C ALA A 520 -21.54 -4.58 1.33
N GLU A 521 -20.46 -4.33 2.06
CA GLU A 521 -19.14 -4.85 1.70
C GLU A 521 -19.10 -6.35 1.98
N ARG A 522 -18.26 -7.09 1.25
CA ARG A 522 -18.24 -8.56 1.31
C ARG A 522 -16.84 -9.13 1.40
N THR A 523 -16.74 -10.33 1.95
CA THR A 523 -15.49 -11.09 1.93
C THR A 523 -15.23 -11.70 0.55
N VAL A 524 -14.01 -12.21 0.39
CA VAL A 524 -13.63 -13.03 -0.77
C VAL A 524 -14.59 -14.19 -0.99
N SER A 525 -14.90 -14.93 0.07
CA SER A 525 -15.70 -16.15 -0.01
C SER A 525 -17.14 -15.84 -0.41
N GLU A 526 -17.68 -14.71 0.06
CA GLU A 526 -19.02 -14.25 -0.28
C GLU A 526 -19.12 -13.84 -1.76
N TYR A 527 -18.17 -13.06 -2.27
CA TYR A 527 -18.14 -12.74 -3.70
C TYR A 527 -17.92 -13.98 -4.57
N ALA A 528 -17.05 -14.91 -4.16
CA ALA A 528 -16.81 -16.15 -4.89
C ALA A 528 -18.08 -17.00 -5.01
N LYS A 529 -18.87 -17.06 -3.93
CA LYS A 529 -20.18 -17.73 -3.93
C LYS A 529 -21.16 -17.05 -4.90
N LEU A 530 -21.27 -15.71 -4.87
CA LEU A 530 -22.15 -14.97 -5.79
C LEU A 530 -21.75 -15.18 -7.26
N LEU A 531 -20.45 -15.19 -7.56
CA LEU A 531 -19.94 -15.44 -8.90
C LEU A 531 -20.24 -16.86 -9.38
N ASP A 532 -20.02 -17.88 -8.54
CA ASP A 532 -20.37 -19.27 -8.88
C ASP A 532 -21.87 -19.41 -9.15
N GLU A 533 -22.73 -18.90 -8.26
CA GLU A 533 -24.19 -18.92 -8.45
C GLU A 533 -24.67 -18.16 -9.70
N ALA A 534 -23.88 -17.19 -10.18
CA ALA A 534 -24.13 -16.44 -11.41
C ALA A 534 -23.61 -17.13 -12.68
N GLY A 535 -22.85 -18.23 -12.55
CA GLY A 535 -22.32 -18.98 -13.69
C GLY A 535 -20.87 -18.65 -14.07
N PHE A 536 -20.06 -18.19 -13.12
CA PHE A 536 -18.64 -17.90 -13.32
C PHE A 536 -17.74 -18.84 -12.50
N ASP A 537 -16.62 -19.26 -13.09
CA ASP A 537 -15.52 -19.88 -12.35
C ASP A 537 -14.53 -18.79 -11.90
N VAL A 538 -14.21 -18.73 -10.60
CA VAL A 538 -13.30 -17.72 -10.05
C VAL A 538 -11.85 -18.10 -10.40
N GLU A 539 -11.15 -17.22 -11.12
CA GLU A 539 -9.72 -17.42 -11.48
C GLU A 539 -8.78 -17.01 -10.35
N GLY A 540 -9.19 -16.03 -9.54
CA GLY A 540 -8.41 -15.56 -8.39
C GLY A 540 -8.61 -14.08 -8.09
N ILE A 541 -7.84 -13.61 -7.11
CA ILE A 541 -7.90 -12.23 -6.61
C ILE A 541 -6.60 -11.53 -6.92
N ARG A 542 -6.71 -10.30 -7.40
CA ARG A 542 -5.58 -9.42 -7.69
C ARG A 542 -5.70 -8.23 -6.76
N ARG A 543 -4.77 -8.15 -5.81
CA ARG A 543 -4.62 -6.96 -4.97
C ARG A 543 -3.90 -5.88 -5.77
N ILE A 544 -4.32 -4.64 -5.59
CA ILE A 544 -3.74 -3.45 -6.21
C ILE A 544 -3.34 -2.46 -5.11
N PRO A 545 -2.43 -1.51 -5.38
CA PRO A 545 -2.03 -0.49 -4.39
C PRO A 545 -3.10 0.60 -4.24
N ALA A 546 -4.33 0.19 -3.95
CA ALA A 546 -5.50 1.03 -3.73
C ALA A 546 -6.49 0.30 -2.81
N LEU A 547 -7.54 1.00 -2.35
CA LEU A 547 -8.57 0.44 -1.48
C LEU A 547 -9.29 -0.80 -2.08
N PRO A 548 -9.73 -0.79 -3.36
CA PRO A 548 -10.38 -1.96 -3.92
C PRO A 548 -9.38 -3.07 -4.27
N SER A 549 -9.87 -4.31 -4.27
CA SER A 549 -9.24 -5.46 -4.90
C SER A 549 -10.03 -5.89 -6.13
N ILE A 550 -9.43 -6.74 -6.97
CA ILE A 550 -10.05 -7.23 -8.20
C ILE A 550 -10.28 -8.73 -8.08
N ILE A 551 -11.53 -9.16 -8.17
CA ILE A 551 -11.89 -10.58 -8.29
C ILE A 551 -12.11 -10.87 -9.76
N ALA A 552 -11.35 -11.81 -10.31
CA ALA A 552 -11.45 -12.23 -11.70
C ALA A 552 -12.24 -13.55 -11.81
N GLY A 553 -13.16 -13.61 -12.75
CA GLY A 553 -13.91 -14.83 -13.07
C GLY A 553 -14.09 -15.04 -14.57
N VAL A 554 -14.38 -16.28 -14.96
CA VAL A 554 -14.61 -16.69 -16.34
C VAL A 554 -16.00 -17.28 -16.51
N ALA A 555 -16.68 -16.88 -17.58
CA ALA A 555 -18.01 -17.35 -17.93
C ALA A 555 -17.98 -18.82 -18.41
N ARG A 556 -18.77 -19.69 -17.74
CA ARG A 556 -18.90 -21.13 -18.02
C ARG A 556 -19.62 -21.47 -19.32
#